data_AF-A0A9D6ZDE7-F1
#
_entry.id   AF-A0A9D6ZDE7-F1
#
_cell.length_a   1.000
_cell.length_b   1.000
_cell.length_c   1.000
_cell.angle_alpha   90.00
_cell.angle_beta   90.00
_cell.angle_gamma   90.00
#
_symmetry.space_group_name_H-M   'P 1'
#
loop_
_entity.id
_entity.type
_entity.pdbx_description
1 polymer ?
#
loop_
_entity_poly.entity_id
_entity_poly.type
_entity_poly.pdbx_seq_one_letter_code
_entity_poly.pdbx_strand_id
1 'polypeptide(L)'
;MLKVIDAVYENGVFKPTKKINLKNKKQVQLQIISEDDWLKNFDRILRAIHSKTSKFSPEEIEADIEEAIKEVRKAKRNRESRR
;
A
#
# COMPACT_ATOMS: atom_id res chain seq x y z
N MET A 1 1.67 -5.49 9.32
CA MET A 1 2.59 -4.33 9.39
C MET A 1 3.93 -4.75 8.80
N LEU A 2 4.36 -4.09 7.72
CA LEU A 2 5.67 -4.33 7.11
C LEU A 2 6.76 -3.79 8.04
N LYS A 3 7.81 -4.56 8.28
CA LYS A 3 8.95 -4.15 9.11
C LYS A 3 10.22 -4.31 8.29
N VAL A 4 10.91 -3.20 8.07
CA VAL A 4 12.22 -3.20 7.42
C VAL A 4 13.26 -3.61 8.47
N ILE A 5 14.16 -4.49 8.08
CA ILE A 5 15.24 -5.00 8.92
C ILE A 5 16.54 -4.70 8.19
N ASP A 6 17.36 -3.84 8.79
CA ASP A 6 18.70 -3.58 8.29
C ASP A 6 19.60 -4.77 8.65
N ALA A 7 20.34 -5.28 7.68
CA ALA A 7 21.24 -6.42 7.86
C ALA A 7 22.52 -6.27 7.02
N VAL A 8 23.60 -6.84 7.52
CA VAL A 8 24.87 -6.99 6.80
C VAL A 8 24.98 -8.42 6.32
N TYR A 9 25.41 -8.60 5.07
CA TYR A 9 25.71 -9.92 4.51
C TYR A 9 27.19 -10.24 4.73
N GLU A 10 27.48 -11.23 5.58
CA GLU A 10 28.85 -11.62 5.91
C GLU A 10 28.94 -13.15 6.04
N ASN A 11 29.94 -13.76 5.41
CA ASN A 11 30.19 -15.21 5.45
C ASN A 11 28.97 -16.06 5.05
N GLY A 12 28.19 -15.60 4.06
CA GLY A 12 27.02 -16.31 3.58
C GLY A 12 25.74 -16.10 4.41
N VAL A 13 25.77 -15.27 5.46
CA VAL A 13 24.66 -15.10 6.40
C VAL A 13 24.24 -13.63 6.52
N PHE A 14 22.94 -13.35 6.46
CA PHE A 14 22.38 -12.04 6.77
C PHE A 14 22.29 -11.84 8.29
N LYS A 15 23.10 -10.91 8.82
CA LYS A 15 23.13 -10.55 10.23
C LYS A 15 22.44 -9.21 10.45
N PRO A 16 21.39 -9.12 11.27
CA PRO A 16 20.72 -7.85 11.49
C PRO A 16 21.59 -6.87 12.27
N THR A 17 21.54 -5.59 11.92
CA THR A 17 22.31 -4.52 12.61
C THR A 17 21.74 -4.19 13.99
N LYS A 18 20.48 -4.54 14.23
CA LYS A 18 19.75 -4.30 15.49
C LYS A 18 19.05 -5.58 15.94
N LYS A 19 18.88 -5.72 17.26
CA LYS A 19 18.15 -6.85 17.85
C LYS A 19 16.70 -6.84 17.37
N ILE A 20 16.27 -7.95 16.79
CA ILE A 20 14.89 -8.12 16.32
C ILE A 20 14.13 -9.00 17.31
N ASN A 21 12.96 -8.56 17.72
CA ASN A 21 12.06 -9.38 18.52
C ASN A 21 11.17 -10.24 17.61
N LEU A 22 11.69 -11.39 17.17
CA LEU A 22 10.95 -12.39 16.42
C LEU A 22 10.75 -13.65 17.27
N LYS A 23 9.60 -14.30 17.13
CA LYS A 23 9.36 -15.60 17.77
C LYS A 23 10.38 -16.62 17.25
N ASN A 24 10.85 -17.49 18.14
CA ASN A 24 11.76 -18.57 17.76
C ASN A 24 11.15 -19.40 16.62
N LYS A 25 11.98 -19.82 15.66
CA LYS A 25 11.60 -20.57 14.44
C LYS A 25 10.59 -19.87 13.53
N LYS A 26 10.36 -18.57 13.68
CA LYS A 26 9.50 -17.84 12.74
C LYS A 26 10.19 -17.76 11.38
N GLN A 27 9.57 -18.34 10.36
CA GLN A 27 9.99 -18.15 8.97
C GLN A 27 9.69 -16.73 8.52
N VAL A 28 10.63 -16.13 7.80
CA VAL A 28 10.50 -14.80 7.20
C VAL A 28 10.96 -14.86 5.75
N GLN A 29 10.33 -14.05 4.91
CA GLN A 29 10.76 -13.87 3.52
C GLN A 29 11.75 -12.72 3.47
N LEU A 30 12.91 -12.96 2.85
CA LEU A 30 13.89 -11.92 2.52
C LEU A 30 13.74 -11.58 1.04
N GLN A 31 13.62 -10.31 0.73
CA GLN A 31 13.60 -9.82 -0.63
C GLN A 31 14.79 -8.89 -0.82
N ILE A 32 15.70 -9.29 -1.71
CA ILE A 32 16.85 -8.48 -2.11
C ILE A 32 16.43 -7.74 -3.38
N ILE A 33 16.38 -6.42 -3.31
CA ILE A 33 16.01 -5.56 -4.43
C ILE A 33 17.10 -4.52 -4.56
N SER A 34 17.62 -4.31 -5.76
CA SER A 34 18.50 -3.17 -5.99
C SER A 34 17.70 -1.87 -5.85
N GLU A 35 18.35 -0.80 -5.38
CA GLU A 35 17.68 0.49 -5.26
C GLU A 35 17.16 0.97 -6.63
N ASP A 36 17.94 0.76 -7.69
CA ASP A 36 17.58 1.09 -9.07
C ASP A 36 16.33 0.34 -9.55
N ASP A 37 16.23 -0.97 -9.29
CA ASP A 37 15.07 -1.76 -9.71
C ASP A 37 13.82 -1.38 -8.90
N TRP A 38 14.00 -1.06 -7.61
CA TRP A 38 12.92 -0.56 -6.78
C TRP A 38 12.38 0.78 -7.30
N LEU A 39 13.27 1.74 -7.60
CA LEU A 39 12.92 3.03 -8.16
C LEU A 39 12.21 2.90 -9.51
N LYS A 40 12.74 2.06 -10.43
CA LYS A 40 12.10 1.80 -11.72
C LYS A 40 10.70 1.21 -11.57
N ASN A 41 10.53 0.26 -10.67
CA ASN A 41 9.24 -0.38 -10.47
C ASN A 41 8.24 0.60 -9.83
N PHE A 42 8.70 1.45 -8.91
CA PHE A 42 7.90 2.50 -8.29
C PHE A 42 7.46 3.55 -9.32
N ASP A 43 8.37 4.06 -10.14
CA ASP A 43 8.07 5.03 -11.21
C ASP A 43 7.06 4.45 -12.21
N ARG A 44 7.21 3.18 -12.60
CA ARG A 44 6.25 2.49 -13.47
C ARG A 44 4.85 2.46 -12.87
N ILE A 45 4.72 2.16 -11.58
CA ILE A 45 3.42 2.13 -10.89
C ILE A 45 2.82 3.53 -10.84
N LEU A 46 3.60 4.55 -10.48
CA LEU A 46 3.13 5.94 -10.45
C LEU A 46 2.64 6.41 -11.82
N ARG A 47 3.39 6.12 -12.89
CA ARG A 47 2.96 6.44 -14.27
C ARG A 47 1.67 5.72 -14.64
N ALA A 48 1.51 4.46 -14.24
CA ALA A 48 0.28 3.70 -14.51
C ALA A 48 -0.93 4.23 -13.73
N ILE A 49 -0.73 4.74 -12.51
CA ILE A 49 -1.78 5.42 -11.74
C ILE A 49 -2.11 6.74 -12.44
N HIS A 50 -1.11 7.57 -12.68
CA HIS A 50 -1.27 8.88 -13.30
C HIS A 50 -1.94 8.80 -14.68
N SER A 51 -1.57 7.83 -15.53
CA SER A 51 -2.21 7.67 -16.84
C SER A 51 -3.69 7.29 -16.75
N LYS A 52 -4.11 6.60 -15.68
CA LYS A 52 -5.51 6.27 -15.42
C LYS A 52 -6.27 7.45 -14.82
N THR A 53 -5.64 8.22 -13.94
CA THR A 53 -6.30 9.30 -13.20
C THR A 53 -6.23 10.66 -13.90
N SER A 54 -5.27 10.88 -14.81
CA SER A 54 -5.08 12.14 -15.56
C SER A 54 -6.27 12.53 -16.44
N LYS A 55 -7.20 11.61 -16.70
CA LYS A 55 -8.44 11.87 -17.44
C LYS A 55 -9.54 12.49 -16.58
N PHE A 56 -9.35 12.51 -15.26
CA PHE A 56 -10.32 13.02 -14.31
C PHE A 56 -9.71 14.22 -13.60
N SER A 57 -10.43 15.33 -13.58
CA SER A 57 -10.07 16.48 -12.77
C SER A 57 -10.28 16.17 -11.28
N PRO A 58 -9.51 16.81 -10.37
CA PRO A 58 -9.77 16.72 -8.93
C PRO A 58 -11.22 17.01 -8.58
N GLU A 59 -11.83 18.00 -9.26
CA GLU A 59 -13.20 18.42 -9.05
C GLU A 59 -14.21 17.32 -9.43
N GLU A 60 -13.99 16.60 -10.54
CA GLU A 60 -14.82 15.45 -10.94
C GLU A 60 -14.69 14.29 -9.94
N ILE A 61 -13.48 14.02 -9.45
CA ILE A 61 -13.24 12.97 -8.45
C ILE A 61 -13.97 13.32 -7.13
N GLU A 62 -13.90 14.57 -6.69
CA GLU A 62 -14.58 15.03 -5.47
C GLU A 62 -16.11 14.95 -5.62
N ALA A 63 -16.65 15.36 -6.78
CA ALA A 63 -18.07 15.25 -7.07
C ALA A 63 -18.57 13.79 -7.01
N ASP A 64 -17.85 12.86 -7.64
CA ASP A 64 -18.18 11.43 -7.64
C ASP A 64 -18.13 10.84 -6.22
N ILE A 65 -17.13 11.23 -5.41
CA ILE A 65 -17.02 10.79 -4.01
C ILE A 65 -18.20 11.31 -3.19
N GLU A 66 -18.56 12.58 -3.35
CA GLU A 66 -19.72 13.16 -2.66
C GLU A 66 -21.02 12.44 -3.03
N GLU A 67 -21.22 12.16 -4.31
CA GLU A 67 -22.39 11.45 -4.80
C GLU A 67 -22.48 10.05 -4.20
N ALA A 68 -21.39 9.27 -4.24
CA ALA A 68 -21.33 7.94 -3.63
C ALA A 68 -21.64 7.98 -2.12
N ILE A 69 -21.14 8.99 -1.39
CA ILE A 69 -21.46 9.18 0.03
C ILE A 69 -22.96 9.46 0.23
N LYS A 70 -23.55 10.32 -0.60
CA LYS A 70 -24.99 10.67 -0.53
C LYS A 70 -25.84 9.42 -0.78
N GLU A 71 -25.51 8.60 -1.77
CA GLU A 71 -26.20 7.34 -2.07
C GLU A 71 -26.18 6.37 -0.90
N VAL A 72 -25.00 6.11 -0.31
CA VAL A 72 -24.86 5.20 0.83
C VAL A 72 -25.66 5.69 2.03
N ARG A 73 -25.65 7.00 2.31
CA ARG A 73 -26.44 7.59 3.40
C ARG A 73 -27.95 7.44 3.16
N LYS A 74 -28.41 7.68 1.93
CA LYS A 74 -29.82 7.50 1.55
C LYS A 74 -30.25 6.04 1.67
N ALA A 75 -29.41 5.11 1.23
CA ALA A 75 -29.66 3.68 1.35
C ALA A 75 -29.74 3.22 2.82
N LYS A 76 -28.88 3.73 3.70
CA LYS A 76 -28.94 3.44 5.15
C LYS A 76 -30.23 3.95 5.78
N ARG A 77 -30.59 5.22 5.53
CA ARG A 77 -31.85 5.81 6.04
C ARG A 77 -33.07 5.03 5.58
N ASN A 78 -33.13 4.65 4.30
CA ASN A 78 -34.24 3.85 3.77
C ASN A 78 -34.33 2.45 4.38
N ARG A 79 -33.21 1.86 4.83
CA ARG A 79 -33.22 0.57 5.54
C ARG A 79 -33.68 0.71 6.99
N GLU A 80 -33.36 1.82 7.65
CA GLU A 80 -33.79 2.13 9.01
C GLU A 80 -35.28 2.50 9.07
N SER A 81 -35.81 3.22 8.08
CA SER A 81 -37.23 3.58 7.98
C SER A 81 -38.16 2.41 7.61
N ARG A 82 -37.62 1.24 7.25
CA ARG A 82 -38.37 0.02 6.89
C ARG A 82 -38.32 -1.06 7.98
N ARG A 83 -37.72 -0.76 9.14
CA ARG A 83 -37.70 -1.62 10.34
C ARG A 83 -38.60 -1.02 11.40
#